data_AF-A0A7W1HAS2-F1
#
_entry.id   AF-A0A7W1HAS2-F1
#
_cell.length_a   1.000
_cell.length_b   1.000
_cell.length_c   1.000
_cell.angle_alpha   90.00
_cell.angle_beta   90.00
_cell.angle_gamma   90.00
#
_symmetry.space_group_name_H-M   'P 1'
#
loop_
_entity.id
_entity.type
_entity.pdbx_description
1 polymer ?
#
loop_
_entity_poly.entity_id
_entity_poly.type
_entity_poly.pdbx_seq_one_letter_code
_entity_poly.pdbx_strand_id
1 'polypeptide(L)'
;IEAQRAAAEVAGKAALPDFDVSAGYGQRSGREDMITVMVSVPIPIFKGGKQDRLAVAERAELASLEAGHRAMINDIHAEVAELHASLVRTRDHLALLREGILPQARASLESAVAAYPVATVDFLTLLDNQATLFRHEIDYYRLLTDFAQDLAKLEQIIGGEVLQ
;
A
#
# COMPACT_ATOMS: atom_id res chain seq x y z
N ILE A 1 9.84 -4.64 12.43
CA ILE A 1 10.98 -3.70 12.45
C ILE A 1 11.56 -3.58 13.85
N GLU A 2 10.76 -3.31 14.88
CA GLU A 2 11.25 -3.19 16.27
C GLU A 2 12.00 -4.43 16.78
N ALA A 3 11.47 -5.62 16.53
CA ALA A 3 12.15 -6.87 16.90
C ALA A 3 13.54 -7.02 16.25
N GLN A 4 13.67 -6.68 14.95
CA GLN A 4 14.98 -6.74 14.26
C GLN A 4 15.91 -5.60 14.60
N ARG A 5 15.37 -4.44 14.99
CA ARG A 5 16.20 -3.36 15.54
C ARG A 5 16.80 -3.77 16.89
N ALA A 6 16.04 -4.48 17.73
CA ALA A 6 16.54 -5.05 18.98
C ALA A 6 17.58 -6.17 18.73
N ALA A 7 17.35 -7.04 17.74
CA ALA A 7 18.30 -8.08 17.36
C ALA A 7 19.65 -7.49 16.87
N ALA A 8 19.60 -6.47 16.01
CA ALA A 8 20.80 -5.76 15.55
C ALA A 8 21.55 -5.05 16.70
N GLU A 9 20.83 -4.52 17.69
CA GLU A 9 21.45 -3.91 18.89
C GLU A 9 22.16 -4.96 19.76
N VAL A 10 21.52 -6.11 20.00
CA VAL A 10 22.12 -7.23 20.73
C VAL A 10 23.35 -7.77 19.99
N ALA A 11 23.27 -7.92 18.67
CA ALA A 11 24.40 -8.34 17.84
C ALA A 11 25.57 -7.34 17.88
N GLY A 12 25.28 -6.03 18.00
CA GLY A 12 26.29 -5.00 18.23
C GLY A 12 26.94 -5.10 19.61
N LYS A 13 26.19 -5.50 20.63
CA LYS A 13 26.68 -5.69 22.01
C LYS A 13 27.41 -7.01 22.23
N ALA A 14 27.24 -8.00 21.35
CA ALA A 14 27.96 -9.29 21.40
C ALA A 14 29.50 -9.17 21.29
N ALA A 15 30.03 -7.98 20.97
CA ALA A 15 31.46 -7.67 21.01
C ALA A 15 31.99 -7.34 22.42
N LEU A 16 31.10 -7.13 23.40
CA LEU A 16 31.42 -6.91 24.81
C LEU A 16 31.53 -8.27 25.52
N PRO A 17 32.46 -8.42 26.49
CA PRO A 17 32.53 -9.63 27.31
C PRO A 17 31.29 -9.74 28.19
N ASP A 18 30.69 -10.93 28.24
CA ASP A 18 29.52 -11.22 29.07
C ASP A 18 29.97 -11.87 30.39
N PHE A 19 29.49 -11.38 31.53
CA PHE A 19 29.95 -11.86 32.84
C PHE A 19 29.05 -12.98 33.34
N ASP A 20 29.62 -14.16 33.58
CA ASP A 20 28.88 -15.30 34.14
C ASP A 20 29.24 -15.49 35.62
N VAL A 21 28.22 -15.56 36.48
CA VAL A 21 28.39 -15.81 37.92
C VAL A 21 27.67 -17.10 38.27
N SER A 22 28.42 -18.08 38.75
CA SER A 22 27.89 -19.39 39.16
C SER A 22 28.20 -19.66 40.63
N ALA A 23 27.26 -20.29 41.33
CA ALA A 23 27.44 -20.72 42.71
C ALA A 23 27.08 -22.20 42.85
N GLY A 24 27.89 -22.94 43.59
CA GLY A 24 27.71 -24.38 43.79
C GLY A 24 27.96 -24.79 45.24
N TYR A 25 27.20 -25.79 45.70
CA TYR A 25 27.33 -26.38 47.02
C TYR A 25 27.83 -27.82 46.89
N GLY A 26 28.96 -28.14 47.54
CA GLY A 26 29.57 -29.46 47.49
C GLY A 26 29.65 -30.08 48.88
N GLN A 27 28.90 -31.16 49.12
CA GLN A 27 28.94 -31.93 50.35
C GLN A 27 30.06 -32.98 50.29
N ARG A 28 30.96 -32.99 51.27
CA ARG A 28 32.08 -33.94 51.35
C ARG A 28 31.96 -34.79 52.61
N SER A 29 31.91 -36.11 52.44
CA SER A 29 31.94 -37.08 53.55
C SER A 29 33.22 -36.89 54.39
N GLY A 30 33.05 -36.41 55.62
CA GLY A 30 34.14 -36.25 56.60
C GLY A 30 34.88 -34.90 56.60
N ARG A 31 34.40 -33.87 55.87
CA ARG A 31 34.92 -32.47 55.94
C ARG A 31 33.77 -31.47 55.93
N GLU A 32 34.04 -30.22 56.33
CA GLU A 32 33.06 -29.12 56.32
C GLU A 32 32.50 -28.85 54.92
N ASP A 33 31.22 -28.48 54.87
CA ASP A 33 30.48 -28.18 53.66
C ASP A 33 31.05 -26.94 52.96
N MET A 34 31.20 -27.01 51.63
CA MET A 34 31.89 -25.99 50.85
C MET A 34 30.91 -25.28 49.90
N ILE A 35 30.79 -23.97 50.07
CA ILE A 35 30.13 -23.06 49.11
C ILE A 35 31.22 -22.50 48.19
N THR A 36 31.02 -22.65 46.89
CA THR A 36 31.92 -22.09 45.86
C THR A 36 31.17 -21.07 45.04
N VAL A 37 31.75 -19.89 44.85
CA VAL A 37 31.28 -18.87 43.90
C VAL A 37 32.37 -18.69 42.85
N MET A 38 32.01 -18.85 41.57
CA MET A 38 32.88 -18.60 40.43
C MET A 38 32.35 -17.43 39.62
N VAL A 39 33.26 -16.54 39.21
CA VAL A 39 32.99 -15.49 38.23
C VAL A 39 33.84 -15.79 37.00
N SER A 40 33.20 -15.98 35.86
CA SER A 40 33.86 -16.26 34.58
C SER A 40 33.67 -15.09 33.62
N VAL A 41 34.76 -14.68 32.97
CA VAL A 41 34.75 -13.63 31.95
C VAL A 41 35.40 -14.17 30.67
N PRO A 42 34.63 -14.52 29.64
CA PRO A 42 35.16 -14.93 28.36
C PRO A 42 35.73 -13.72 27.61
N ILE A 43 37.04 -13.70 27.38
CA ILE A 43 37.72 -12.66 26.60
C ILE A 43 37.89 -13.14 25.16
N PRO A 44 37.17 -12.56 24.17
CA PRO A 44 37.31 -12.94 22.76
C PRO A 44 38.62 -12.38 22.17
N ILE A 45 39.61 -13.25 21.98
CA ILE A 45 40.97 -12.90 21.49
C ILE A 45 41.02 -12.79 19.95
N PHE A 46 40.07 -13.40 19.23
CA PHE A 46 39.98 -13.41 17.76
C PHE A 46 38.61 -12.90 17.28
N LYS A 47 38.43 -11.57 17.25
CA LYS A 47 37.14 -10.92 16.89
C LYS A 47 36.81 -10.89 15.39
N GLY A 48 37.82 -10.84 14.51
CA GLY A 48 37.66 -10.45 13.09
C GLY A 48 36.97 -11.45 12.14
N GLY A 49 36.26 -12.47 12.64
CA GLY A 49 35.76 -13.58 11.82
C GLY A 49 34.24 -13.72 11.80
N LYS A 50 33.69 -14.34 12.86
CA LYS A 50 32.28 -14.78 12.89
C LYS A 50 31.33 -13.74 13.50
N GLN A 51 31.74 -13.07 14.57
CA GLN A 51 30.90 -12.07 15.27
C GLN A 51 30.68 -10.83 14.40
N ASP A 52 31.72 -10.35 13.70
CA ASP A 52 31.59 -9.23 12.77
C ASP A 52 30.67 -9.55 11.58
N ARG A 53 30.73 -10.79 11.05
CA ARG A 53 29.84 -11.22 9.96
C ARG A 53 28.38 -11.30 10.38
N LEU A 54 28.11 -11.80 11.59
CA LEU A 54 26.75 -11.81 12.17
C LEU A 54 26.25 -10.37 12.35
N ALA A 55 27.03 -9.49 12.95
CA ALA A 55 26.64 -8.09 13.15
C ALA A 55 26.45 -7.32 11.82
N VAL A 56 27.20 -7.67 10.77
CA VAL A 56 26.98 -7.11 9.42
C VAL A 56 25.70 -7.66 8.79
N ALA A 57 25.43 -8.96 8.92
CA ALA A 57 24.22 -9.60 8.42
C ALA A 57 22.94 -9.01 9.06
N GLU A 58 22.93 -8.88 10.39
CA GLU A 58 21.81 -8.29 11.15
C GLU A 58 21.55 -6.83 10.75
N ARG A 59 22.62 -6.04 10.54
CA ARG A 59 22.49 -4.66 10.05
C ARG A 59 21.95 -4.60 8.61
N ALA A 60 22.40 -5.50 7.75
CA ALA A 60 21.91 -5.58 6.37
C ALA A 60 20.43 -5.99 6.33
N GLU A 61 20.01 -6.91 7.20
CA GLU A 61 18.61 -7.31 7.34
C GLU A 61 17.74 -6.15 7.85
N LEU A 62 18.20 -5.43 8.88
CA LEU A 62 17.51 -4.23 9.37
C LEU A 62 17.37 -3.17 8.27
N ALA A 63 18.44 -2.89 7.52
CA ALA A 63 18.40 -1.93 6.42
C ALA A 63 17.44 -2.37 5.30
N SER A 64 17.38 -3.67 5.00
CA SER A 64 16.42 -4.24 4.06
C SER A 64 14.99 -4.06 4.52
N LEU A 65 14.70 -4.30 5.80
CA LEU A 65 13.37 -4.09 6.38
C LEU A 65 12.95 -2.62 6.39
N GLU A 66 13.87 -1.71 6.73
CA GLU A 66 13.60 -0.26 6.68
C GLU A 66 13.42 0.24 5.24
N ALA A 67 14.12 -0.34 4.27
CA ALA A 67 13.90 -0.06 2.85
C ALA A 67 12.54 -0.60 2.38
N GLY A 68 12.16 -1.83 2.74
CA GLY A 68 10.86 -2.43 2.42
C GLY A 68 9.69 -1.65 3.03
N HIS A 69 9.84 -1.16 4.26
CA HIS A 69 8.85 -0.31 4.90
C HIS A 69 8.65 1.03 4.17
N ARG A 70 9.76 1.68 3.77
CA ARG A 70 9.69 2.91 2.97
C ARG A 70 9.08 2.66 1.59
N ALA A 71 9.40 1.54 0.97
CA ALA A 71 8.79 1.14 -0.30
C ALA A 71 7.26 0.99 -0.14
N MET A 72 6.79 0.28 0.87
CA MET A 72 5.36 0.13 1.14
C MET A 72 4.64 1.47 1.37
N ILE A 73 5.24 2.41 2.10
CA ILE A 73 4.69 3.76 2.26
C ILE A 73 4.59 4.48 0.91
N ASN A 74 5.65 4.41 0.10
CA ASN A 74 5.68 5.05 -1.20
C ASN A 74 4.65 4.43 -2.15
N ASP A 75 4.47 3.11 -2.10
CA ASP A 75 3.48 2.38 -2.91
C ASP A 75 2.06 2.84 -2.54
N ILE A 76 1.74 2.94 -1.25
CA ILE A 76 0.45 3.48 -0.79
C ILE A 76 0.26 4.93 -1.26
N HIS A 77 1.27 5.79 -1.14
CA HIS A 77 1.18 7.17 -1.62
C HIS A 77 0.97 7.25 -3.14
N ALA A 78 1.65 6.39 -3.90
CA ALA A 78 1.49 6.31 -5.35
C ALA A 78 0.07 5.86 -5.73
N GLU A 79 -0.44 4.83 -5.07
CA GLU A 79 -1.79 4.30 -5.29
C GLU A 79 -2.87 5.36 -4.98
N VAL A 80 -2.74 6.06 -3.86
CA VAL A 80 -3.65 7.16 -3.50
C VAL A 80 -3.59 8.30 -4.52
N ALA A 81 -2.39 8.68 -4.97
CA ALA A 81 -2.24 9.73 -5.97
C ALA A 81 -2.85 9.35 -7.32
N GLU A 82 -2.69 8.08 -7.73
CA GLU A 82 -3.28 7.55 -8.96
C GLU A 82 -4.80 7.51 -8.90
N LEU A 83 -5.37 7.00 -7.80
CA LEU A 83 -6.82 6.96 -7.59
C LEU A 83 -7.41 8.36 -7.56
N HIS A 84 -6.78 9.30 -6.85
CA HIS A 84 -7.23 10.69 -6.82
C HIS A 84 -7.21 11.33 -8.22
N ALA A 85 -6.14 11.12 -9.00
CA ALA A 85 -6.06 11.60 -10.36
C ALA A 85 -7.14 10.97 -11.27
N SER A 86 -7.42 9.67 -11.09
CA SER A 86 -8.51 8.96 -11.78
C SER A 86 -9.86 9.59 -11.47
N LEU A 87 -10.15 9.83 -10.18
CA LEU A 87 -11.41 10.42 -9.73
C LEU A 87 -11.63 11.82 -10.29
N VAL A 88 -10.62 12.68 -10.25
CA VAL A 88 -10.71 14.04 -10.83
C VAL A 88 -11.01 13.97 -12.33
N ARG A 89 -10.27 13.13 -13.06
CA ARG A 89 -10.46 12.94 -14.50
C ARG A 89 -11.86 12.42 -14.82
N THR A 90 -12.33 11.40 -14.11
CA THR A 90 -13.65 10.80 -14.35
C THR A 90 -14.78 11.77 -13.98
N ARG A 91 -14.63 12.54 -12.91
CA ARG A 91 -15.57 13.62 -12.56
C ARG A 91 -15.69 14.66 -13.67
N ASP A 92 -14.57 15.14 -14.19
CA ASP A 92 -14.57 16.15 -15.24
C ASP A 92 -15.19 15.60 -16.55
N HIS A 93 -14.93 14.32 -16.86
CA HIS A 93 -15.56 13.66 -18.01
C HIS A 93 -17.07 13.45 -17.81
N LEU A 94 -17.52 13.09 -16.61
CA LEU A 94 -18.94 13.00 -16.27
C LEU A 94 -19.65 14.35 -16.45
N ALA A 95 -19.00 15.46 -16.06
CA ALA A 95 -19.53 16.81 -16.27
C ALA A 95 -19.68 17.11 -17.77
N LEU A 96 -18.67 16.82 -18.59
CA LEU A 96 -18.72 17.01 -20.04
C LEU A 96 -19.85 16.21 -20.72
N LEU A 97 -20.02 14.94 -20.32
CA LEU A 97 -21.10 14.09 -20.82
C LEU A 97 -22.47 14.66 -20.44
N ARG A 98 -22.65 15.03 -19.18
CA ARG A 98 -23.92 15.51 -18.64
C ARG A 98 -24.32 16.88 -19.17
N GLU A 99 -23.37 17.81 -19.25
CA GLU A 99 -23.65 19.22 -19.53
C GLU A 99 -23.47 19.58 -21.01
N GLY A 100 -22.68 18.81 -21.76
CA GLY A 100 -22.41 19.07 -23.18
C GLY A 100 -23.00 18.00 -24.10
N ILE A 101 -22.45 16.78 -24.03
CA ILE A 101 -22.66 15.76 -25.06
C ILE A 101 -24.11 15.23 -25.06
N LEU A 102 -24.66 14.88 -23.88
CA LEU A 102 -26.03 14.35 -23.79
C LEU A 102 -27.09 15.37 -24.23
N PRO A 103 -27.07 16.65 -23.79
CA PRO A 103 -27.96 17.66 -24.31
C PRO A 103 -27.88 17.83 -25.83
N GLN A 104 -26.65 17.84 -26.39
CA GLN A 104 -26.45 17.97 -27.83
C GLN A 104 -27.01 16.77 -28.60
N ALA A 105 -26.74 15.55 -28.14
CA ALA A 105 -27.25 14.34 -28.77
C ALA A 105 -28.79 14.27 -28.72
N ARG A 106 -29.41 14.72 -27.62
CA ARG A 106 -30.86 14.84 -27.50
C ARG A 106 -31.43 15.86 -28.50
N ALA A 107 -30.82 17.04 -28.60
CA ALA A 107 -31.26 18.07 -29.54
C ALA A 107 -31.15 17.61 -31.01
N SER A 108 -30.09 16.86 -31.35
CA SER A 108 -29.93 16.26 -32.69
C SER A 108 -31.01 15.22 -32.99
N LEU A 109 -31.33 14.35 -32.02
CA LEU A 109 -32.42 13.40 -32.15
C LEU A 109 -33.78 14.11 -32.30
N GLU A 110 -34.07 15.10 -31.46
CA GLU A 110 -35.31 15.90 -31.55
C GLU A 110 -35.46 16.57 -32.93
N SER A 111 -34.35 17.11 -33.47
CA SER A 111 -34.32 17.69 -34.81
C SER A 111 -34.59 16.64 -35.90
N ALA A 112 -33.98 15.45 -35.80
CA ALA A 112 -34.20 14.36 -36.75
C ALA A 112 -35.65 13.84 -36.69
N VAL A 113 -36.24 13.74 -35.49
CA VAL A 113 -37.65 13.36 -35.28
C VAL A 113 -38.59 14.37 -35.95
N ALA A 114 -38.31 15.67 -35.85
CA ALA A 114 -39.11 16.72 -36.49
C ALA A 114 -38.95 16.75 -38.03
N ALA A 115 -37.76 16.42 -38.54
CA ALA A 115 -37.44 16.48 -39.97
C ALA A 115 -37.86 15.21 -40.76
N TYR A 116 -38.04 14.08 -40.09
CA TYR A 116 -38.41 12.81 -40.73
C TYR A 116 -39.80 12.84 -41.41
N PRO A 117 -40.89 13.34 -40.78
CA PRO A 117 -42.22 13.38 -41.41
C PRO A 117 -42.30 14.25 -42.67
N VAL A 118 -41.44 15.27 -42.76
CA VAL A 118 -41.34 16.18 -43.91
C VAL A 118 -40.31 15.71 -44.95
N ALA A 119 -39.87 14.45 -44.86
CA ALA A 119 -38.90 13.80 -45.76
C ALA A 119 -37.57 14.57 -45.93
N THR A 120 -37.21 15.39 -44.93
CA THR A 120 -35.96 16.19 -44.95
C THR A 120 -34.77 15.37 -44.46
N VAL A 121 -35.00 14.34 -43.64
CA VAL A 121 -34.02 13.31 -43.27
C VAL A 121 -34.63 11.92 -43.45
N ASP A 122 -33.80 10.93 -43.76
CA ASP A 122 -34.26 9.54 -43.90
C ASP A 122 -34.37 8.83 -42.53
N PHE A 123 -35.05 7.67 -42.52
CA PHE A 123 -35.22 6.87 -41.31
C PHE A 123 -33.88 6.39 -40.72
N LEU A 124 -32.89 6.13 -41.57
CA LEU A 124 -31.56 5.69 -41.12
C LEU A 124 -30.85 6.78 -40.33
N THR A 125 -30.96 8.04 -40.75
CA THR A 125 -30.43 9.20 -40.01
C THR A 125 -31.10 9.34 -38.65
N LEU A 126 -32.43 9.16 -38.57
CA LEU A 126 -33.16 9.17 -37.30
C LEU A 126 -32.66 8.05 -36.36
N LEU A 127 -32.52 6.84 -36.89
CA LEU A 127 -32.04 5.68 -36.13
C LEU A 127 -30.60 5.87 -35.64
N ASP A 128 -29.73 6.46 -36.47
CA ASP A 128 -28.34 6.75 -36.10
C ASP A 128 -28.25 7.79 -34.97
N ASN A 129 -29.07 8.84 -35.00
CA ASN A 129 -29.16 9.82 -33.90
C ASN A 129 -29.64 9.16 -32.60
N GLN A 130 -30.63 8.26 -32.68
CA GLN A 130 -31.12 7.52 -31.52
C GLN A 130 -30.03 6.59 -30.95
N ALA A 131 -29.33 5.86 -31.82
CA ALA A 131 -28.26 4.97 -31.42
C ALA A 131 -27.08 5.74 -30.79
N THR A 132 -26.77 6.92 -31.33
CA THR A 132 -25.74 7.82 -30.80
C THR A 132 -26.10 8.33 -29.41
N LEU A 133 -27.34 8.76 -29.18
CA LEU A 133 -27.82 9.16 -27.86
C LEU A 133 -27.66 8.01 -26.85
N PHE A 134 -28.13 6.80 -27.19
CA PHE A 134 -28.00 5.65 -26.30
C PHE A 134 -26.55 5.28 -26.00
N ARG A 135 -25.64 5.41 -26.97
CA ARG A 135 -24.21 5.16 -26.73
C ARG A 135 -23.66 6.12 -25.67
N HIS A 136 -23.96 7.41 -25.78
CA HIS A 136 -23.53 8.40 -24.80
C HIS A 136 -24.17 8.19 -23.43
N GLU A 137 -25.43 7.75 -23.35
CA GLU A 137 -26.06 7.41 -22.08
C GLU A 137 -25.40 6.20 -21.42
N ILE A 138 -25.10 5.14 -22.19
CA ILE A 138 -24.36 3.98 -21.69
C ILE A 138 -22.97 4.39 -21.19
N ASP A 139 -22.25 5.21 -21.94
CA ASP A 139 -20.91 5.67 -21.55
C ASP A 139 -20.95 6.51 -20.28
N TYR A 140 -21.96 7.39 -20.12
CA TYR A 140 -22.18 8.15 -18.89
C TYR A 140 -22.37 7.24 -17.67
N TYR A 141 -23.23 6.22 -17.75
CA TYR A 141 -23.47 5.32 -16.61
C TYR A 141 -22.28 4.41 -16.31
N ARG A 142 -21.50 4.01 -17.33
CA ARG A 142 -20.24 3.29 -17.13
C ARG A 142 -19.25 4.14 -16.34
N LEU A 143 -19.01 5.38 -16.78
CA LEU A 143 -18.12 6.30 -16.08
C LEU A 143 -18.58 6.60 -14.65
N LEU A 144 -19.89 6.68 -14.43
CA LEU A 144 -20.44 6.89 -13.09
C LEU A 144 -20.14 5.69 -12.18
N THR A 145 -20.22 4.48 -12.74
CA THR A 145 -19.88 3.24 -12.02
C THR A 145 -18.38 3.19 -11.73
N ASP A 146 -17.53 3.52 -12.70
CA ASP A 146 -16.08 3.55 -12.54
C ASP A 146 -15.66 4.57 -11.46
N PHE A 147 -16.29 5.76 -11.46
CA PHE A 147 -16.09 6.77 -10.43
C PHE A 147 -16.44 6.24 -9.03
N ALA A 148 -17.59 5.58 -8.88
CA ALA A 148 -18.02 5.02 -7.60
C ALA A 148 -17.08 3.89 -7.13
N GLN A 149 -16.59 3.05 -8.04
CA GLN A 149 -15.63 2.00 -7.72
C GLN A 149 -14.27 2.55 -7.30
N ASP A 150 -13.74 3.55 -8.01
CA ASP A 150 -12.47 4.17 -7.66
C ASP A 150 -12.55 4.94 -6.33
N LEU A 151 -13.71 5.54 -6.03
CA LEU A 151 -13.97 6.17 -4.74
C LEU A 151 -13.97 5.13 -3.62
N ALA A 152 -14.66 4.00 -3.80
CA ALA A 152 -14.70 2.94 -2.80
C ALA A 152 -13.30 2.32 -2.55
N LYS A 153 -12.46 2.18 -3.60
CA LYS A 153 -11.06 1.76 -3.44
C LYS A 153 -10.26 2.77 -2.63
N LEU A 154 -10.44 4.06 -2.90
CA LEU A 154 -9.75 5.11 -2.16
C LEU A 154 -10.15 5.09 -0.68
N GLU A 155 -11.44 4.96 -0.38
CA GLU A 155 -11.98 4.83 0.99
C GLU A 155 -11.41 3.60 1.71
N GLN A 156 -11.26 2.47 1.00
CA GLN A 156 -10.65 1.26 1.54
C GLN A 156 -9.18 1.47 1.93
N ILE A 157 -8.40 2.21 1.13
CA ILE A 157 -6.96 2.44 1.38
C ILE A 157 -6.75 3.40 2.55
N ILE A 158 -7.56 4.46 2.64
CA ILE A 158 -7.43 5.45 3.72
C ILE A 158 -8.08 5.00 5.03
N GLY A 159 -8.93 3.96 5.00
CA GLY A 159 -9.58 3.39 6.17
C GLY A 159 -10.71 4.26 6.75
N GLY A 160 -11.37 5.08 5.92
CA GLY A 160 -12.46 5.98 6.33
C GLY A 160 -13.29 6.48 5.15
N GLU A 161 -14.50 6.99 5.41
CA GLU A 161 -15.37 7.59 4.40
C GLU A 161 -14.84 8.96 3.96
N VAL A 162 -14.79 9.21 2.65
CA VAL A 162 -14.44 10.53 2.09
C VAL A 162 -15.69 11.39 1.90
N LEU A 163 -16.85 10.77 1.67
CA LEU A 163 -18.13 11.45 1.55
C LEU A 163 -18.98 11.24 2.81
N GLN A 164 -19.03 12.27 3.66
CA GLN A 164 -20.11 12.48 4.64
C GLN A 164 -20.94 13.71 4.27
#